data_AF-A0A356NBG9-F1
#
_entry.id   AF-A0A356NBG9-F1
#
_cell.length_a   1.000
_cell.length_b   1.000
_cell.length_c   1.000
_cell.angle_alpha   90.00
_cell.angle_beta   90.00
_cell.angle_gamma   90.00
#
_symmetry.space_group_name_H-M   'P 1'
#
loop_
_entity.id
_entity.type
_entity.pdbx_description
1 polymer ?
#
loop_
_entity_poly.entity_id
_entity_poly.type
_entity_poly.pdbx_seq_one_letter_code
_entity_poly.pdbx_strand_id
1 'polypeptide(L)'
;MARAAVIAALYFALSVAFSAIAFGPVQFRISEILVLLPLIFPEAIPGLAIGCFFTNFFFSPFGVFDMVLGTLATLIGAVGTYLLRRRPILATLPPIIANTLLVPLIFVLNDASAIYYIAMFEILASQIITCIVLGLPFTFALKKAMIAAHIPLPHSSKYDTAPYRRILPSENKDDED
;
A
#
# COMPACT_ATOMS: atom_id res chain seq x y z
N MET A 1 -10.52 -12.84 -6.32
CA MET A 1 -9.39 -13.00 -7.27
C MET A 1 -9.34 -11.92 -8.35
N ALA A 2 -10.43 -11.63 -9.10
CA ALA A 2 -10.40 -10.57 -10.12
C ALA A 2 -9.92 -9.20 -9.60
N ARG A 3 -10.38 -8.78 -8.40
CA ARG A 3 -9.93 -7.53 -7.76
C ARG A 3 -8.43 -7.50 -7.49
N ALA A 4 -7.86 -8.61 -7.01
CA ALA A 4 -6.42 -8.71 -6.75
C ALA A 4 -5.60 -8.55 -8.04
N ALA A 5 -6.06 -9.14 -9.15
CA ALA A 5 -5.43 -9.00 -10.46
C ALA A 5 -5.48 -7.55 -10.96
N VAL A 6 -6.62 -6.86 -10.79
CA VAL A 6 -6.74 -5.44 -11.13
C VAL A 6 -5.80 -4.58 -10.27
N ILE A 7 -5.72 -4.85 -8.97
CA ILE A 7 -4.81 -4.13 -8.06
C ILE A 7 -3.34 -4.37 -8.46
N ALA A 8 -2.97 -5.60 -8.79
CA ALA A 8 -1.64 -5.93 -9.29
C ALA A 8 -1.32 -5.18 -10.58
N ALA A 9 -2.26 -5.16 -11.53
CA ALA A 9 -2.11 -4.45 -12.80
C ALA A 9 -1.99 -2.93 -12.60
N LEU A 10 -2.79 -2.35 -11.70
CA LEU A 10 -2.70 -0.92 -11.36
C LEU A 10 -1.36 -0.58 -10.70
N TYR A 11 -0.92 -1.39 -9.75
CA TYR A 11 0.39 -1.21 -9.11
C TYR A 11 1.51 -1.26 -10.15
N PHE A 12 1.48 -2.27 -11.02
CA PHE A 12 2.47 -2.40 -12.09
C PHE A 12 2.41 -1.22 -13.06
N ALA A 13 1.23 -0.87 -13.57
CA ALA A 13 1.06 0.22 -14.53
C ALA A 13 1.53 1.58 -13.96
N LEU A 14 1.21 1.88 -12.70
CA LEU A 14 1.69 3.09 -12.03
C LEU A 14 3.22 3.08 -11.90
N SER A 15 3.81 1.95 -11.52
CA SER A 15 5.26 1.85 -11.39
C SER A 15 5.98 2.04 -12.72
N VAL A 16 5.41 1.50 -13.81
CA VAL A 16 5.98 1.62 -15.16
C VAL A 16 5.82 3.04 -15.70
N ALA A 17 4.62 3.62 -15.56
CA ALA A 17 4.32 4.98 -16.02
C ALA A 17 5.26 6.02 -15.37
N PHE A 18 5.66 5.77 -14.13
CA PHE A 18 6.56 6.63 -13.36
C PHE A 18 7.93 5.97 -13.10
N SER A 19 8.37 5.06 -13.97
CA SER A 19 9.61 4.28 -13.80
C SER A 19 10.85 5.16 -13.60
N ALA A 20 10.95 6.29 -14.31
CA ALA A 20 12.04 7.26 -14.16
C ALA A 20 12.14 7.85 -12.74
N ILE A 21 11.02 7.94 -12.03
CA ILE A 21 10.92 8.45 -10.65
C ILE A 21 10.97 7.28 -9.65
N ALA A 22 10.47 6.11 -10.02
CA ALA A 22 10.43 4.93 -9.15
C ALA A 22 11.81 4.29 -8.96
N PHE A 23 12.66 4.30 -9.99
CA PHE A 23 14.00 3.69 -10.00
C PHE A 23 15.13 4.70 -10.23
N GLY A 24 14.82 6.00 -10.15
CA GLY A 24 15.79 7.07 -10.28
C GLY A 24 16.66 7.24 -9.03
N PRO A 25 17.50 8.30 -8.99
CA PRO A 25 18.31 8.62 -7.82
C PRO A 25 17.48 8.79 -6.56
N VAL A 26 16.29 9.39 -6.68
CA VAL A 26 15.28 9.46 -5.63
C VAL A 26 14.29 8.33 -5.85
N GLN A 27 14.31 7.31 -5.00
CA GLN A 27 13.43 6.14 -5.12
C GLN A 27 12.00 6.43 -4.64
N PHE A 28 11.21 7.10 -5.48
CA PHE A 28 9.85 7.49 -5.15
C PHE A 28 8.82 6.59 -5.86
N ARG A 29 8.29 5.60 -5.15
CA ARG A 29 7.36 4.62 -5.71
C ARG A 29 5.90 5.06 -5.51
N ILE A 30 5.33 5.71 -6.53
CA ILE A 30 3.94 6.20 -6.52
C ILE A 30 2.92 5.08 -6.25
N SER A 31 3.22 3.87 -6.71
CA SER A 31 2.38 2.69 -6.54
C SER A 31 2.14 2.30 -5.07
N GLU A 32 2.97 2.76 -4.14
CA GLU A 32 2.81 2.54 -2.69
C GLU A 32 1.58 3.25 -2.11
N ILE A 33 0.98 4.21 -2.85
CA ILE A 33 -0.33 4.79 -2.50
C ILE A 33 -1.39 3.68 -2.36
N LEU A 34 -1.28 2.62 -3.17
CA LEU A 34 -2.21 1.50 -3.18
C LEU A 34 -2.02 0.55 -1.99
N VAL A 35 -0.92 0.66 -1.24
CA VAL A 35 -0.61 -0.26 -0.13
C VAL A 35 -1.54 -0.11 1.07
N LEU A 36 -2.35 0.96 1.09
CA LEU A 36 -3.44 1.13 2.06
C LEU A 36 -4.78 0.50 1.63
N LEU A 37 -4.90 -0.01 0.40
CA LEU A 37 -6.10 -0.74 -0.03
C LEU A 37 -6.47 -1.95 0.83
N PRO A 38 -5.55 -2.68 1.49
CA PRO A 38 -5.89 -3.70 2.48
C PRO A 38 -6.76 -3.20 3.65
N LEU A 39 -6.87 -1.88 3.87
CA LEU A 39 -7.86 -1.33 4.79
C LEU A 39 -9.31 -1.64 4.37
N ILE A 40 -9.56 -1.76 3.06
CA ILE A 40 -10.88 -2.00 2.47
C ILE A 40 -10.98 -3.43 1.92
N PHE A 41 -9.97 -3.86 1.16
CA PHE A 41 -9.96 -5.09 0.38
C PHE A 41 -8.86 -6.03 0.89
N PRO A 42 -9.17 -7.12 1.61
CA PRO A 42 -8.15 -8.08 2.03
C PRO A 42 -7.44 -8.72 0.83
N GLU A 43 -8.10 -8.80 -0.33
CA GLU A 43 -7.52 -9.33 -1.56
C GLU A 43 -6.47 -8.40 -2.17
N ALA A 44 -6.34 -7.16 -1.68
CA ALA A 44 -5.28 -6.25 -2.09
C ALA A 44 -3.90 -6.76 -1.68
N ILE A 45 -3.77 -7.53 -0.59
CA ILE A 45 -2.48 -8.04 -0.11
C ILE A 45 -1.75 -8.86 -1.20
N PRO A 46 -2.34 -9.94 -1.74
CA PRO A 46 -1.68 -10.70 -2.82
C PRO A 46 -1.58 -9.87 -4.12
N GLY A 47 -2.52 -8.96 -4.39
CA GLY A 47 -2.45 -8.10 -5.58
C GLY A 47 -1.24 -7.16 -5.56
N LEU A 48 -1.01 -6.49 -4.43
CA LEU A 48 0.13 -5.58 -4.24
C LEU A 48 1.47 -6.33 -4.29
N ALA A 49 1.55 -7.49 -3.64
CA ALA A 49 2.76 -8.31 -3.66
C ALA A 49 3.11 -8.77 -5.09
N ILE A 50 2.14 -9.27 -5.85
CA ILE A 50 2.35 -9.70 -7.24
C ILE A 50 2.70 -8.51 -8.14
N GLY A 51 2.02 -7.37 -7.96
CA GLY A 51 2.31 -6.14 -8.71
C GLY A 51 3.74 -5.63 -8.44
N CYS A 52 4.17 -5.64 -7.18
CA CYS A 52 5.54 -5.28 -6.78
C CYS A 52 6.58 -6.24 -7.36
N PHE A 53 6.33 -7.55 -7.25
CA PHE A 53 7.21 -8.57 -7.82
C PHE A 53 7.45 -8.37 -9.31
N PHE A 54 6.39 -8.21 -10.10
CA PHE A 54 6.52 -7.99 -11.55
C PHE A 54 7.15 -6.65 -11.89
N THR A 55 6.82 -5.60 -11.15
CA THR A 55 7.45 -4.28 -11.31
C THR A 55 8.96 -4.40 -11.17
N ASN A 56 9.42 -5.07 -10.11
CA ASN A 56 10.83 -5.22 -9.82
C ASN A 56 11.50 -6.20 -10.79
N PHE A 57 10.81 -7.27 -11.21
CA PHE A 57 11.32 -8.23 -12.18
C PHE A 57 11.64 -7.60 -13.54
N PHE A 58 10.78 -6.70 -14.04
CA PHE A 58 10.94 -6.12 -15.36
C PHE A 58 11.74 -4.81 -15.38
N PHE A 59 11.69 -4.00 -14.32
CA PHE A 59 12.18 -2.63 -14.35
C PHE A 59 13.22 -2.29 -13.28
N SER A 60 13.45 -3.17 -12.28
CA SER A 60 14.44 -2.85 -11.26
C SER A 60 15.87 -2.99 -11.80
N PRO A 61 16.72 -1.96 -11.67
CA PRO A 61 18.13 -2.06 -12.03
C PRO A 61 18.92 -2.96 -11.06
N PHE A 62 18.36 -3.25 -9.88
CA PHE A 62 19.01 -4.04 -8.83
C PHE A 62 18.66 -5.55 -8.89
N GLY A 63 17.88 -5.96 -9.90
CA GLY A 63 17.59 -7.35 -10.20
C GLY A 63 16.93 -8.12 -9.06
N VAL A 64 17.44 -9.33 -8.79
CA VAL A 64 16.82 -10.31 -7.87
C VAL A 64 16.70 -9.77 -6.43
N PHE A 65 17.64 -8.94 -5.98
CA PHE A 65 17.60 -8.40 -4.62
C PHE A 65 16.39 -7.49 -4.38
N ASP A 66 16.07 -6.61 -5.32
CA ASP A 66 14.89 -5.75 -5.21
C ASP A 66 13.59 -6.54 -5.39
N MET A 67 13.59 -7.56 -6.25
CA MET A 67 12.44 -8.46 -6.35
C MET A 67 12.09 -9.11 -5.01
N VAL A 68 13.09 -9.56 -4.26
CA VAL A 68 12.85 -10.22 -2.96
C VAL A 68 12.58 -9.18 -1.89
N LEU A 69 13.46 -8.19 -1.70
CA LEU A 69 13.36 -7.22 -0.60
C LEU A 69 12.20 -6.25 -0.79
N GLY A 70 11.98 -5.74 -2.00
CA GLY A 70 10.86 -4.85 -2.30
C GLY A 70 9.51 -5.55 -2.18
N THR A 71 9.39 -6.78 -2.70
CA THR A 71 8.14 -7.55 -2.55
C THR A 71 7.88 -7.92 -1.10
N LEU A 72 8.91 -8.31 -0.35
CA LEU A 72 8.79 -8.63 1.07
C LEU A 72 8.38 -7.39 1.88
N ALA A 73 8.99 -6.23 1.61
CA ALA A 73 8.63 -4.97 2.25
C ALA A 73 7.17 -4.61 2.00
N THR A 74 6.73 -4.68 0.74
CA THR A 74 5.36 -4.41 0.34
C THR A 74 4.38 -5.39 0.98
N LEU A 75 4.74 -6.68 1.04
CA LEU A 75 3.91 -7.71 1.64
C LEU A 75 3.75 -7.51 3.15
N ILE A 76 4.85 -7.25 3.86
CA ILE A 76 4.82 -6.92 5.30
C ILE A 76 4.00 -5.66 5.54
N GLY A 77 4.18 -4.63 4.70
CA GLY A 77 3.40 -3.41 4.74
C GLY A 77 1.91 -3.64 4.56
N ALA A 78 1.52 -4.42 3.54
CA ALA A 78 0.13 -4.72 3.23
C ALA A 78 -0.53 -5.58 4.31
N VAL A 79 0.16 -6.61 4.81
CA VAL A 79 -0.33 -7.44 5.93
C VAL A 79 -0.46 -6.61 7.21
N GLY A 80 0.55 -5.83 7.56
CA GLY A 80 0.51 -4.95 8.74
C GLY A 80 -0.63 -3.93 8.64
N THR A 81 -0.81 -3.33 7.47
CA THR A 81 -1.93 -2.43 7.19
C THR A 81 -3.27 -3.11 7.46
N TYR A 82 -3.46 -4.34 6.95
CA TYR A 82 -4.69 -5.11 7.16
C TYR A 82 -4.91 -5.48 8.64
N LEU A 83 -3.85 -5.82 9.37
CA LEU A 83 -3.93 -6.14 10.80
C LEU A 83 -4.30 -4.91 11.64
N LEU A 84 -3.75 -3.74 11.28
CA LEU A 84 -3.99 -2.47 11.96
C LEU A 84 -5.19 -1.70 11.40
N ARG A 85 -6.03 -2.31 10.57
CA ARG A 85 -7.14 -1.64 9.87
C ARG A 85 -8.13 -0.90 10.77
N ARG A 86 -8.23 -1.28 12.04
CA ARG A 86 -9.06 -0.58 13.05
C ARG A 86 -8.52 0.80 13.43
N ARG A 87 -7.28 1.11 13.09
CA ARG A 87 -6.59 2.38 13.36
C ARG A 87 -5.89 2.84 12.08
N PRO A 88 -6.60 3.47 11.14
CA PRO A 88 -6.09 3.72 9.78
C PRO A 88 -4.80 4.55 9.75
N ILE A 89 -4.63 5.50 10.70
CA ILE A 89 -3.39 6.27 10.82
C ILE A 89 -2.22 5.38 11.26
N LEU A 90 -2.44 4.44 12.18
CA LEU A 90 -1.37 3.50 12.59
C LEU A 90 -1.11 2.44 11.52
N ALA A 91 -2.11 2.15 10.68
CA ALA A 91 -1.97 1.22 9.58
C ALA A 91 -1.01 1.71 8.48
N THR A 92 -0.63 3.00 8.47
CA THR A 92 0.42 3.50 7.58
C THR A 92 1.83 3.20 8.08
N LEU A 93 2.01 2.88 9.37
CA LEU A 93 3.34 2.63 9.93
C LEU A 93 4.00 1.36 9.38
N PRO A 94 3.30 0.20 9.27
CA PRO A 94 3.90 -1.01 8.72
C PRO A 94 4.54 -0.83 7.34
N PRO A 95 3.87 -0.25 6.31
CA PRO A 95 4.50 -0.07 5.01
C PRO A 95 5.65 0.92 5.04
N ILE A 96 5.54 2.01 5.81
CA ILE A 96 6.63 2.99 5.96
C ILE A 96 7.87 2.31 6.56
N ILE A 97 7.72 1.61 7.69
CA ILE A 97 8.83 0.96 8.39
C ILE A 97 9.44 -0.15 7.53
N ALA A 98 8.60 -1.02 6.96
CA ALA A 98 9.07 -2.15 6.16
C ALA A 98 9.85 -1.69 4.94
N ASN A 99 9.32 -0.74 4.15
CA ASN A 99 10.01 -0.23 2.97
C ASN A 99 11.28 0.55 3.33
N THR A 100 11.22 1.41 4.36
CA THR A 100 12.38 2.22 4.80
C THR A 100 13.53 1.35 5.28
N LEU A 101 13.26 0.22 5.93
CA LEU A 101 14.33 -0.63 6.46
C LEU A 101 14.79 -1.69 5.47
N LEU A 102 13.89 -2.29 4.69
CA LEU A 102 14.24 -3.44 3.83
C LEU A 102 14.74 -3.03 2.45
N VAL A 103 14.19 -1.98 1.83
CA VAL A 103 14.57 -1.60 0.47
C VAL A 103 16.00 -1.06 0.40
N PRO A 104 16.48 -0.16 1.30
CA PRO A 104 17.86 0.29 1.27
C PRO A 104 18.91 -0.80 1.49
N LEU A 105 18.55 -1.95 2.08
CA LEU A 105 19.48 -3.07 2.24
C LEU A 105 20.04 -3.57 0.91
N ILE A 106 19.34 -3.33 -0.21
CA ILE A 106 19.84 -3.61 -1.55
C ILE A 106 21.22 -2.96 -1.77
N PHE A 107 21.45 -1.73 -1.30
CA PHE A 107 22.75 -1.07 -1.44
C PHE A 107 23.85 -1.74 -0.62
N VAL A 108 23.52 -2.21 0.59
CA VAL A 108 24.48 -2.96 1.42
C VAL A 108 24.84 -4.28 0.76
N LEU A 109 23.88 -4.97 0.16
CA LEU A 109 24.08 -6.23 -0.56
C LEU A 109 24.84 -6.09 -1.89
N ASN A 110 24.97 -4.86 -2.41
CA ASN A 110 25.72 -4.54 -3.64
C ASN A 110 27.01 -3.74 -3.35
N ASP A 111 27.60 -3.92 -2.16
CA ASP A 111 28.86 -3.27 -1.74
C ASP A 111 28.82 -1.73 -1.73
N ALA A 112 27.63 -1.12 -1.73
CA ALA A 112 27.39 0.33 -1.73
C ALA A 112 26.86 0.83 -0.36
N SER A 113 27.40 0.29 0.73
CA SER A 113 26.92 0.57 2.10
C SER A 113 26.97 2.05 2.50
N ALA A 114 27.87 2.84 1.89
CA ALA A 114 27.95 4.28 2.10
C ALA A 114 26.66 5.04 1.70
N ILE A 115 25.87 4.48 0.77
CA ILE A 115 24.64 5.09 0.26
C ILE A 115 23.42 4.71 1.12
N TYR A 116 23.53 3.66 1.95
CA TYR A 116 22.41 3.10 2.71
C TYR A 116 21.60 4.15 3.47
N TYR A 117 22.26 5.00 4.26
CA TYR A 117 21.56 5.99 5.08
C TYR A 117 20.86 7.06 4.24
N ILE A 118 21.47 7.47 3.12
CA ILE A 118 20.88 8.45 2.20
C ILE A 118 19.61 7.85 1.59
N ALA A 119 19.71 6.64 1.02
CA ALA A 119 18.57 5.93 0.46
C ALA A 119 17.47 5.65 1.51
N MET A 120 17.85 5.34 2.75
CA MET A 120 16.91 5.14 3.85
C MET A 120 16.09 6.41 4.12
N PHE A 121 16.72 7.58 4.19
CA PHE A 121 15.98 8.83 4.41
C PHE A 121 15.13 9.25 3.20
N GLU A 122 15.60 9.02 1.99
CA GLU A 122 14.83 9.27 0.77
C GLU A 122 13.57 8.39 0.69
N ILE A 123 13.73 7.08 0.96
CA ILE A 123 12.60 6.15 0.99
C ILE A 123 11.66 6.47 2.15
N LEU A 124 12.17 6.86 3.32
CA LEU A 124 11.33 7.31 4.43
C LEU A 124 10.48 8.51 4.02
N ALA A 125 11.08 9.52 3.39
CA ALA A 125 10.36 10.69 2.90
C ALA A 125 9.32 10.31 1.84
N SER A 126 9.68 9.44 0.88
CA SER A 126 8.76 8.97 -0.14
C SER A 126 7.56 8.24 0.45
N GLN A 127 7.80 7.35 1.42
CA GLN A 127 6.77 6.57 2.11
C GLN A 127 5.83 7.44 2.95
N ILE A 128 6.35 8.48 3.62
CA ILE A 128 5.50 9.45 4.32
C ILE A 128 4.56 10.14 3.34
N ILE A 129 5.07 10.58 2.18
CA ILE A 129 4.26 11.23 1.16
C ILE A 129 3.23 10.26 0.56
N THR A 130 3.66 9.08 0.11
CA THR A 130 2.78 8.14 -0.59
C THR A 130 1.76 7.49 0.35
N CYS A 131 2.13 7.11 1.58
CA CYS A 131 1.19 6.48 2.51
C CYS A 131 0.33 7.51 3.26
N ILE A 132 0.92 8.56 3.84
CA ILE A 132 0.17 9.49 4.71
C ILE A 132 -0.48 10.60 3.89
N VAL A 133 0.28 11.29 3.04
CA VAL A 133 -0.22 12.47 2.32
C VAL A 133 -1.15 12.07 1.17
N LEU A 134 -0.85 10.99 0.46
CA LEU A 134 -1.62 10.56 -0.71
C LEU A 134 -2.50 9.34 -0.42
N GLY A 135 -1.95 8.30 0.20
CA GLY A 135 -2.61 7.01 0.42
C GLY A 135 -3.82 7.10 1.34
N LEU A 136 -3.71 7.79 2.48
CA LEU A 136 -4.82 7.93 3.42
C LEU A 136 -6.01 8.68 2.80
N PRO A 137 -5.83 9.88 2.21
CA PRO A 137 -6.92 10.57 1.51
C PRO A 137 -7.51 9.75 0.38
N PHE A 138 -6.67 9.11 -0.45
CA PHE A 138 -7.13 8.22 -1.52
C PHE A 138 -8.02 7.09 -0.99
N THR A 139 -7.57 6.39 0.06
CA THR A 139 -8.30 5.25 0.63
C THR A 139 -9.63 5.70 1.24
N PHE A 140 -9.66 6.85 1.92
CA PHE A 140 -10.91 7.39 2.47
C PHE A 140 -11.87 7.91 1.39
N ALA A 141 -11.35 8.57 0.37
CA ALA A 141 -12.16 9.02 -0.77
C ALA A 141 -12.77 7.83 -1.51
N LEU A 142 -11.99 6.77 -1.74
CA LEU A 142 -12.45 5.53 -2.37
C LEU A 142 -13.57 4.89 -1.55
N LYS A 143 -13.38 4.76 -0.24
CA LYS A 143 -14.41 4.22 0.67
C LYS A 143 -15.70 5.05 0.63
N LYS A 144 -15.59 6.38 0.66
CA LYS A 144 -16.74 7.28 0.56
C LYS A 144 -17.47 7.12 -0.79
N ALA A 145 -16.74 7.00 -1.89
CA ALA A 145 -17.29 6.79 -3.22
C ALA A 145 -18.03 5.46 -3.33
N MET A 146 -17.49 4.38 -2.75
CA MET A 146 -18.15 3.07 -2.70
C MET A 146 -19.48 3.13 -1.94
N ILE A 147 -19.49 3.80 -0.78
CA ILE A 147 -20.71 3.98 0.02
C ILE A 147 -21.77 4.76 -0.78
N ALA A 148 -21.38 5.87 -1.42
CA ALA A 148 -22.29 6.67 -2.25
C ALA A 148 -22.86 5.86 -3.45
N ALA A 149 -22.05 4.96 -4.00
CA ALA A 149 -22.44 4.08 -5.11
C ALA A 149 -23.19 2.81 -4.66
N HIS A 150 -23.53 2.66 -3.37
CA HIS A 150 -24.21 1.48 -2.81
C HIS A 150 -23.45 0.15 -3.05
N ILE A 151 -22.12 0.21 -3.16
CA ILE A 151 -21.27 -0.97 -3.33
C ILE A 151 -20.98 -1.53 -1.92
N PRO A 152 -21.29 -2.81 -1.64
CA PRO A 152 -21.04 -3.40 -0.33
C PRO A 152 -19.54 -3.47 -0.05
N LEU A 153 -19.15 -3.04 1.15
CA LEU A 153 -17.76 -3.15 1.61
C LEU A 153 -17.44 -4.63 1.90
N PRO A 154 -16.29 -5.16 1.43
CA PRO A 154 -15.92 -6.58 1.58
C PRO A 154 -15.80 -7.04 3.04
N HIS A 155 -15.61 -6.10 3.97
CA HIS A 155 -15.72 -6.32 5.39
C HIS A 155 -16.55 -5.19 6.01
N SER A 156 -17.67 -5.53 6.62
CA SER A 156 -18.42 -4.62 7.48
C SER A 156 -17.82 -4.70 8.89
N SER A 157 -16.82 -3.88 9.21
CA SER A 157 -16.50 -3.66 10.62
C SER A 157 -17.42 -2.57 11.17
N LYS A 158 -18.09 -2.81 12.31
CA LYS A 158 -18.84 -1.75 13.04
C LYS A 158 -18.00 -0.49 13.34
N TYR A 159 -16.66 -0.62 13.31
CA TYR A 159 -15.70 0.47 13.48
C TYR A 159 -15.30 1.16 12.16
N ASP A 160 -15.52 0.52 11.00
CA ASP A 160 -15.26 1.10 9.68
C ASP A 160 -16.23 2.24 9.37
N THR A 161 -17.44 2.17 9.90
CA THR A 161 -18.54 3.05 9.56
C THR A 161 -18.74 4.18 10.56
N ALA A 162 -18.04 4.20 11.69
CA ALA A 162 -18.20 5.21 12.74
C ALA A 162 -18.07 6.67 12.24
N PRO A 163 -17.12 7.03 11.34
CA PRO A 163 -17.06 8.38 10.76
C PRO A 163 -18.16 8.66 9.71
N TYR A 164 -18.78 7.62 9.17
CA TYR A 164 -19.71 7.66 8.03
C TYR A 164 -21.15 7.30 8.42
N ARG A 165 -21.42 7.08 9.72
CA ARG A 165 -22.71 6.62 10.24
C ARG A 165 -23.88 7.54 9.87
N ARG A 166 -23.63 8.82 9.60
CA ARG A 166 -24.66 9.78 9.12
C ARG A 166 -25.11 9.57 7.68
N ILE A 167 -24.32 8.87 6.87
CA ILE A 167 -24.57 8.66 5.43
C ILE A 167 -25.09 7.24 5.16
N LEU A 168 -24.85 6.32 6.10
CA LEU A 168 -25.37 4.97 6.01
C LEU A 168 -26.87 4.97 6.28
N PRO A 169 -27.65 4.15 5.57
CA PRO A 169 -29.03 3.84 5.98
C PRO A 169 -29.00 3.43 7.46
N SER A 170 -29.92 3.97 8.27
CA SER A 170 -30.07 3.48 9.64
C SER A 170 -30.37 2.00 9.57
N GLU A 171 -29.48 1.15 10.09
CA GLU A 171 -29.84 -0.22 10.41
C GLU A 171 -31.06 -0.13 11.35
N ASN A 172 -32.23 -0.54 10.84
CA ASN A 172 -33.40 -0.74 11.67
C ASN A 172 -33.00 -1.76 12.73
N LYS A 173 -33.14 -1.35 13.99
CA LYS A 173 -33.03 -2.24 15.15
C LYS A 173 -34.31 -3.04 15.28
N ASP A 174 -34.60 -3.86 14.29
CA ASP A 174 -35.71 -4.81 14.34
C ASP A 174 -35.09 -6.18 14.05
N ASP A 175 -34.58 -6.85 15.09
CA ASP A 175 -34.29 -8.30 15.15
C ASP A 175 -33.59 -8.63 16.49
N GLU A 176 -34.18 -8.22 17.61
CA GLU A 176 -33.96 -8.82 18.94
C GLU A 176 -35.31 -8.75 19.69
N ASP A 177 -36.21 -9.67 19.38
CA ASP A 177 -37.29 -10.15 20.26
C ASP A 177 -37.23 -11.69 20.32
#